data_AF-A0A438FKE3-F1
#
_entry.id   AF-A0A438FKE3-F1
#
_cell.length_a   1.000
_cell.length_b   1.000
_cell.length_c   1.000
_cell.angle_alpha   90.00
_cell.angle_beta   90.00
_cell.angle_gamma   90.00
#
_symmetry.space_group_name_H-M   'P 1'
#
loop_
_entity.id
_entity.type
_entity.pdbx_description
1 polymer ?
#
loop_
_entity_poly.entity_id
_entity_poly.type
_entity_poly.pdbx_seq_one_letter_code
_entity_poly.pdbx_strand_id
1 'polypeptide(L)'
;METPPPRSKKELLRLTGKLVALGRFIARFTDELRPFFLAIRKAGASGWTDSCQSAFEKIKHCLMQPPILSSPLPEEKLYMVVSEWAISAVLFRCPSPKEQKPIY
;
A
#
# COMPACT_ATOMS: atom_id res chain seq x y z
N MET A 1 -6.65 -16.95 -0.43
CA MET A 1 -6.59 -16.82 -1.91
C MET A 1 -5.16 -17.01 -2.36
N GLU A 2 -4.85 -18.15 -2.98
CA GLU A 2 -3.56 -18.33 -3.65
C GLU A 2 -3.55 -17.48 -4.92
N THR A 3 -2.77 -16.41 -4.91
CA THR A 3 -2.55 -15.59 -6.11
C THR A 3 -1.24 -16.08 -6.72
N PRO A 4 -1.24 -16.67 -7.93
CA PRO A 4 -0.01 -17.12 -8.54
C PRO A 4 0.94 -15.92 -8.77
N PRO A 5 2.26 -16.12 -8.67
CA PRO A 5 3.24 -15.08 -8.95
C PRO A 5 3.04 -14.46 -10.34
N PRO A 6 3.13 -13.13 -10.50
CA PRO A 6 3.15 -12.46 -11.78
C PRO A 6 4.25 -13.05 -12.69
N ARG A 7 3.87 -13.38 -13.93
CA ARG A 7 4.79 -13.96 -14.93
C ARG A 7 5.34 -12.93 -15.91
N SER A 8 4.80 -11.71 -15.88
CA SER A 8 5.22 -10.61 -16.74
C SER A 8 5.27 -9.27 -16.01
N LYS A 9 6.08 -8.34 -16.53
CA LYS A 9 6.13 -6.95 -16.05
C LYS A 9 4.75 -6.28 -16.08
N LYS A 10 3.92 -6.60 -17.08
CA LYS A 10 2.55 -6.08 -17.19
C LYS A 10 1.64 -6.60 -16.07
N GLU A 11 1.73 -7.88 -15.73
CA GLU A 11 1.00 -8.46 -14.60
C GLU A 11 1.47 -7.89 -13.28
N LEU A 12 2.79 -7.70 -13.11
CA LEU A 12 3.37 -7.08 -11.93
C LEU A 12 2.86 -5.65 -11.75
N LEU A 13 2.88 -4.83 -12.81
CA LEU A 13 2.30 -3.47 -12.81
C LEU A 13 0.82 -3.49 -12.42
N ARG A 14 0.02 -4.40 -13.02
CA ARG A 14 -1.40 -4.54 -12.70
C ARG A 14 -1.63 -4.92 -11.24
N LEU A 15 -0.81 -5.83 -10.70
CA LEU A 15 -0.87 -6.23 -9.30
C LEU A 15 -0.52 -5.06 -8.39
N THR A 16 0.59 -4.37 -8.64
CA THR A 16 1.00 -3.20 -7.86
C THR A 16 -0.08 -2.12 -7.87
N GLY A 17 -0.71 -1.83 -9.01
CA GLY A 17 -1.83 -0.89 -9.07
C GLY A 17 -3.02 -1.29 -8.20
N LYS A 18 -3.40 -2.58 -8.20
CA LYS A 18 -4.44 -3.11 -7.30
C LYS A 18 -4.06 -2.97 -5.83
N LEU A 19 -2.82 -3.27 -5.48
CA LEU A 19 -2.33 -3.16 -4.11
C LEU A 19 -2.34 -1.72 -3.62
N VAL A 20 -1.85 -0.77 -4.44
CA VAL A 20 -1.90 0.67 -4.12
C VAL A 20 -3.33 1.14 -3.87
N ALA A 21 -4.29 0.74 -4.72
CA ALA A 21 -5.68 1.10 -4.56
C ALA A 21 -6.29 0.55 -3.26
N LEU A 22 -5.96 -0.69 -2.88
CA LEU A 22 -6.44 -1.32 -1.65
C LEU A 22 -5.79 -0.71 -0.40
N GLY A 23 -4.49 -0.42 -0.46
CA GLY A 23 -3.72 0.09 0.66
C GLY A 23 -3.76 1.60 0.85
N ARG A 24 -4.52 2.34 0.04
CA ARG A 24 -4.60 3.82 0.10
C ARG A 24 -5.08 4.38 1.45
N PHE A 25 -5.68 3.54 2.30
CA PHE A 25 -6.14 3.91 3.64
C PHE A 25 -5.23 3.41 4.77
N ILE A 26 -4.17 2.69 4.40
CA ILE A 26 -3.24 2.09 5.34
C ILE A 26 -2.00 2.97 5.36
N ALA A 27 -1.74 3.60 6.52
CA ALA A 27 -0.58 4.46 6.68
C ALA A 27 0.70 3.70 6.30
N ARG A 28 1.56 4.36 5.51
CA ARG A 28 2.86 3.83 5.04
C ARG A 28 2.79 2.53 4.23
N PHE A 29 1.62 2.14 3.73
CA PHE A 29 1.46 0.93 2.91
C PHE A 29 2.42 0.88 1.71
N THR A 30 2.72 2.03 1.12
CA THR A 30 3.62 2.11 -0.02
C THR A 30 5.08 1.80 0.30
N ASP A 31 5.50 1.85 1.56
CA ASP A 31 6.85 1.44 1.97
C ASP A 31 7.03 -0.07 1.74
N GLU A 32 5.98 -0.86 1.99
CA GLU A 32 5.97 -2.31 1.73
C GLU A 32 5.98 -2.66 0.24
N LEU A 33 5.62 -1.71 -0.64
CA LEU A 33 5.65 -1.90 -2.09
C LEU A 33 7.03 -1.65 -2.73
N ARG A 34 8.03 -1.22 -1.95
CA ARG A 34 9.39 -0.96 -2.45
C ARG A 34 9.97 -2.10 -3.31
N PRO A 35 9.87 -3.38 -2.93
CA PRO A 35 10.37 -4.49 -3.76
C PRO A 35 9.69 -4.56 -5.13
N PHE A 36 8.40 -4.21 -5.22
CA PHE A 36 7.65 -4.20 -6.47
C PHE A 36 8.15 -3.08 -7.40
N PHE A 37 8.41 -1.88 -6.86
CA PHE A 37 8.93 -0.77 -7.67
C PHE A 37 10.33 -1.06 -8.21
N LEU A 38 11.20 -1.68 -7.40
CA LEU A 38 12.53 -2.12 -7.85
C LEU A 38 12.43 -3.17 -8.96
N ALA A 39 11.54 -4.14 -8.78
CA ALA A 39 11.25 -5.17 -9.77
C ALA A 39 10.73 -4.62 -11.10
N ILE A 40 9.81 -3.65 -11.05
CA ILE A 40 9.26 -2.97 -12.23
C ILE A 40 10.36 -2.21 -12.99
N ARG A 41 11.30 -1.59 -12.27
CA ARG A 41 12.40 -0.82 -12.88
C ARG A 41 13.45 -1.69 -13.57
N LYS A 42 13.64 -2.94 -13.13
CA LYS A 42 14.65 -3.84 -13.71
C LYS A 42 14.22 -4.27 -15.13
N ALA A 43 15.09 -4.06 -16.12
CA ALA A 43 14.86 -4.51 -17.49
C ALA A 43 15.28 -5.98 -17.64
N GLY A 44 14.41 -6.84 -18.20
CA GLY A 44 14.78 -8.19 -18.66
C GLY A 44 14.60 -9.36 -17.69
N ALA A 45 14.22 -9.14 -16.43
CA ALA A 45 13.85 -10.23 -15.51
C ALA A 45 12.33 -10.44 -15.48
N SER A 46 11.86 -11.63 -15.07
CA SER A 46 10.43 -11.95 -14.82
C SER A 46 9.73 -11.00 -13.83
N GLY A 47 10.47 -10.06 -13.23
CA GLY A 47 9.99 -9.02 -12.33
C GLY A 47 9.73 -9.56 -10.93
N TRP A 48 9.26 -10.79 -10.77
CA TRP A 48 9.00 -11.37 -9.46
C TRP A 48 10.30 -11.87 -8.79
N THR A 49 10.56 -11.40 -7.57
CA THR A 49 11.70 -11.83 -6.75
C THR A 49 11.22 -12.37 -5.41
N ASP A 50 12.07 -13.09 -4.68
CA ASP A 50 11.74 -13.56 -3.32
C ASP A 50 11.39 -12.39 -2.38
N SER A 51 12.02 -11.23 -2.59
CA SER A 51 11.68 -10.00 -1.86
C SER A 51 10.27 -9.48 -2.19
N CYS A 52 9.81 -9.63 -3.43
CA CYS A 52 8.43 -9.33 -3.82
C CYS A 52 7.47 -10.31 -3.17
N GLN A 53 7.81 -11.60 -3.11
CA GLN A 53 6.96 -12.62 -2.46
C GLN A 53 6.81 -12.34 -0.96
N SER A 54 7.92 -12.06 -0.26
CA SER A 54 7.89 -11.74 1.17
C SER A 54 7.06 -10.48 1.46
N ALA A 55 7.26 -9.42 0.68
CA ALA A 55 6.47 -8.20 0.79
C ALA A 55 4.98 -8.44 0.48
N PHE A 56 4.67 -9.29 -0.50
CA PHE A 56 3.29 -9.63 -0.83
C PHE A 56 2.57 -10.33 0.32
N GLU A 57 3.23 -11.24 1.04
CA GLU A 57 2.63 -11.89 2.22
C GLU A 57 2.40 -10.91 3.38
N LYS A 58 3.33 -9.98 3.63
CA LYS A 58 3.12 -8.91 4.62
C LYS A 58 1.92 -8.03 4.25
N ILE A 59 1.82 -7.66 2.98
CA ILE A 59 0.70 -6.87 2.46
C ILE A 59 -0.62 -7.62 2.64
N LYS A 60 -0.67 -8.93 2.31
CA LYS A 60 -1.87 -9.75 2.57
C LYS A 60 -2.26 -9.73 4.04
N HIS A 61 -1.30 -9.91 4.95
CA HIS A 61 -1.57 -9.85 6.39
C HIS A 61 -2.17 -8.50 6.80
N CYS A 62 -1.59 -7.40 6.30
CA CYS A 62 -2.10 -6.07 6.56
C CYS A 62 -3.53 -5.87 6.00
N LEU A 63 -3.81 -6.38 4.79
CA LEU A 63 -5.13 -6.33 4.18
C LEU A 63 -6.17 -7.26 4.82
N MET A 64 -5.76 -8.29 5.55
CA MET A 64 -6.66 -9.14 6.34
C MET A 64 -7.16 -8.44 7.60
N GLN A 65 -6.44 -7.41 8.07
CA GLN A 65 -6.81 -6.60 9.24
C GLN A 65 -6.79 -5.11 8.86
N PRO A 66 -7.66 -4.68 7.92
CA PRO A 66 -7.68 -3.29 7.50
C PRO A 66 -8.12 -2.39 8.66
N PRO A 67 -7.59 -1.17 8.77
CA PRO A 67 -8.02 -0.23 9.79
C PRO A 67 -9.48 0.15 9.57
N ILE A 68 -10.20 0.39 10.67
CA ILE A 68 -11.58 0.88 10.61
C ILE A 68 -11.55 2.32 10.07
N LEU A 69 -12.25 2.54 8.96
CA LEU A 69 -12.38 3.86 8.34
C LEU A 69 -13.41 4.72 9.08
N SER A 70 -13.20 6.04 9.08
CA SER A 70 -14.12 7.04 9.62
C SER A 70 -14.68 7.94 8.51
N SER A 71 -15.88 8.48 8.72
CA SER A 71 -16.39 9.59 7.92
C SER A 71 -15.59 10.86 8.21
N PRO A 72 -15.32 11.72 7.20
CA PRO A 72 -14.85 13.07 7.46
C PRO A 72 -15.91 13.83 8.27
N LEU A 73 -15.45 14.70 9.19
CA LEU A 73 -16.30 15.68 9.87
C LEU A 73 -15.97 17.09 9.39
N PRO A 74 -16.95 18.02 9.39
CA PRO A 74 -16.68 19.43 9.10
C PRO A 74 -15.62 20.01 10.05
N GLU A 75 -14.74 20.87 9.52
CA GLU A 75 -13.73 21.64 10.27
C GLU A 75 -12.55 20.86 10.89
N GLU A 76 -12.39 19.56 10.58
CA GLU A 76 -11.25 18.77 11.09
C GLU A 76 -9.96 18.98 10.28
N LYS A 77 -8.83 18.94 11.00
CA LYS A 77 -7.49 18.98 10.40
C LYS A 77 -7.19 17.64 9.74
N LEU A 78 -6.97 17.70 8.44
CA LEU A 78 -6.59 16.58 7.61
C LEU A 78 -5.08 16.55 7.46
N TYR A 79 -4.49 15.37 7.63
CA TYR A 79 -3.05 15.16 7.52
C TYR A 79 -2.75 14.22 6.36
N MET A 80 -1.64 14.48 5.66
CA MET A 80 -1.16 13.70 4.54
C MET A 80 0.21 13.09 4.91
N VAL A 81 0.36 11.79 4.71
CA VAL A 81 1.66 11.12 4.79
C VAL A 81 2.27 11.07 3.39
N VAL A 82 3.58 11.26 3.28
CA VAL A 82 4.33 11.05 2.04
C VAL A 82 5.55 10.20 2.39
N SER A 83 5.88 9.21 1.56
CA SER A 83 7.08 8.40 1.77
C SER A 83 8.12 8.62 0.67
N GLU A 84 9.38 8.33 0.98
CA GLU A 84 10.54 8.54 0.10
C GLU A 84 10.46 7.72 -1.19
N TRP A 85 9.75 6.59 -1.15
CA TRP A 85 9.69 5.62 -2.24
C TRP A 85 8.36 5.65 -3.00
N ALA A 86 7.32 6.28 -2.44
CA ALA A 86 6.08 6.55 -3.14
C ALA A 86 5.28 7.70 -2.50
N ILE A 87 4.55 8.43 -3.35
CA ILE A 87 3.55 9.40 -2.89
C ILE A 87 2.26 8.63 -2.58
N SER A 88 1.93 8.50 -1.30
CA SER A 88 0.67 7.90 -0.84
C SER A 88 -0.03 8.81 0.14
N ALA A 89 -0.99 9.59 -0.34
CA ALA A 89 -1.80 10.43 0.51
C ALA A 89 -2.82 9.58 1.26
N VAL A 90 -2.61 9.37 2.56
CA VAL A 90 -3.63 8.77 3.44
C VAL A 90 -4.23 9.88 4.28
N LEU A 91 -5.54 10.01 4.24
CA LEU A 91 -6.27 10.96 5.04
C LEU A 91 -6.56 10.37 6.42
N PHE A 92 -6.22 11.07 7.50
CA PHE A 92 -6.54 10.60 8.85
C PHE A 92 -7.05 11.70 9.76
N ARG A 93 -7.94 11.30 10.68
CA ARG A 93 -8.46 12.05 11.80
C ARG A 93 -7.62 11.78 13.04
N CYS A 94 -7.33 12.81 13.82
CA CYS A 94 -6.69 12.69 15.13
C CYS A 94 -7.61 13.19 16.26
N PRO A 95 -8.55 12.37 16.76
CA PRO A 95 -9.42 12.77 17.88
C PRO A 95 -8.63 13.03 19.17
N SER A 96 -7.49 12.34 19.31
CA SER A 96 -6.54 12.53 20.42
C SER A 96 -5.11 12.31 19.90
N PRO A 97 -4.06 12.75 20.62
CA PRO A 97 -2.67 12.57 20.20
C PRO A 97 -2.25 11.11 19.98
N LYS A 98 -2.97 10.14 20.56
CA LYS A 98 -2.68 8.71 20.48
C LYS A 98 -3.59 7.94 19.52
N GLU A 99 -4.58 8.60 18.92
CA GLU A 99 -5.57 7.94 18.07
C GLU A 99 -5.53 8.54 16.67
N GLN A 100 -5.21 7.71 15.68
CA GLN A 100 -5.28 8.05 14.26
C GLN A 100 -6.32 7.17 13.61
N LYS A 101 -7.32 7.77 12.95
CA LYS A 101 -8.33 7.03 12.19
C LYS A 101 -8.28 7.41 10.72
N PRO A 102 -8.00 6.47 9.82
CA PRO A 102 -8.06 6.76 8.39
C PRO A 102 -9.49 7.16 7.96
N ILE A 103 -9.58 8.02 6.96
CA ILE A 103 -10.83 8.55 6.41
C ILE A 103 -11.01 8.01 4.97
N TYR A 104 -12.26 7.77 4.56
CA TYR A 104 -12.65 7.29 3.23
C TYR A 104 -12.48 8.34 2.10
#